data_AF-A0A7V1AM89-F1
#
_entry.id   AF-A0A7V1AM89-F1
#
_cell.length_a   1.000
_cell.length_b   1.000
_cell.length_c   1.000
_cell.angle_alpha   90.00
_cell.angle_beta   90.00
_cell.angle_gamma   90.00
#
_symmetry.space_group_name_H-M   'P 1'
#
loop_
_entity.id
_entity.type
_entity.pdbx_description
1 polymer ?
#
loop_
_entity_poly.entity_id
_entity_poly.type
_entity_poly.pdbx_seq_one_letter_code
_entity_poly.pdbx_strand_id
1 'polypeptide(L)' 'SYFAEKTGTFTNVQGCTQRFTKALKLPGLAKEDWVILVDLGRRFNSEWKMLSASDVMNDLAENEAAFRGISYFKLGDQGI' A
#
# COMPACT_ATOMS: atom_id res chain seq x y z
N SER A 1 -6.06 13.20 -0.24
CA SER A 1 -5.16 12.70 0.82
C SER A 1 -3.72 12.83 0.35
N TYR A 2 -2.88 13.54 1.10
CA TYR A 2 -1.52 13.95 0.68
C TYR A 2 -0.47 12.87 1.06
N PHE A 3 0.63 12.76 0.30
CA PHE A 3 1.65 11.70 0.45
C PHE A 3 2.24 11.60 1.86
N ALA A 4 2.38 12.74 2.56
CA ALA A 4 2.92 12.78 3.91
C ALA A 4 2.02 12.13 4.99
N GLU A 5 0.77 11.79 4.67
CA GLU A 5 -0.22 11.28 5.64
C GLU A 5 -0.37 9.75 5.63
N LYS A 6 0.35 9.05 4.75
CA LYS A 6 0.21 7.60 4.51
C LYS A 6 1.56 6.89 4.56
N THR A 7 1.54 5.58 4.77
CA THR A 7 2.69 4.70 4.54
C THR A 7 2.38 3.85 3.30
N GLY A 8 3.33 3.70 2.39
CA GLY A 8 3.12 2.93 1.17
C GLY A 8 4.36 2.85 0.30
N THR A 9 4.17 2.51 -0.97
CA THR A 9 5.23 2.45 -1.98
C THR A 9 4.84 3.27 -3.21
N PHE A 10 5.83 3.80 -3.92
CA PHE A 10 5.65 4.37 -5.26
C PHE A 10 6.64 3.72 -6.22
N THR A 11 6.21 3.50 -7.45
CA THR A 11 7.09 3.04 -8.54
C THR A 11 7.38 4.23 -9.45
N ASN A 12 8.65 4.56 -9.64
CA ASN A 12 9.07 5.67 -10.50
C ASN A 12 9.07 5.25 -11.98
N VAL A 13 9.31 6.21 -12.89
CA VAL A 13 9.35 5.95 -14.34
C VAL A 13 10.48 5.01 -14.78
N GLN A 14 11.45 4.74 -13.90
CA GLN A 14 12.56 3.82 -14.11
C GLN A 14 12.23 2.40 -13.60
N GLY A 15 11.02 2.17 -13.07
CA GLY A 15 10.59 0.89 -12.52
C GLY A 15 11.09 0.61 -11.10
N CYS A 16 11.79 1.55 -10.46
CA CYS A 16 12.24 1.39 -9.08
C CYS A 16 11.07 1.65 -8.12
N THR A 17 10.79 0.69 -7.25
CA THR A 17 9.79 0.80 -6.20
C THR A 17 10.46 1.29 -4.92
N GLN A 18 9.96 2.37 -4.35
CA GLN A 18 10.50 3.00 -3.14
C GLN A 18 9.41 3.11 -2.07
N ARG A 19 9.77 2.81 -0.81
CA ARG A 19 8.86 2.92 0.34
C ARG A 19 8.88 4.33 0.91
N PHE A 20 7.73 4.79 1.37
CA PHE A 20 7.61 6.00 2.16
C PHE A 20 6.84 5.71 3.45
N THR A 21 7.22 6.43 4.51
CA THR A 21 6.58 6.33 5.82
C THR A 21 5.78 7.58 6.11
N LYS A 22 4.70 7.40 6.87
CA LYS A 22 3.83 8.47 7.31
C LYS A 22 4.61 9.49 8.15
N ALA A 23 4.66 10.74 7.68
CA ALA A 23 5.28 11.85 8.39
C ALA A 23 4.27 12.65 9.23
N LEU A 24 2.98 12.60 8.89
CA LEU A 24 1.91 13.38 9.53
C LEU A 24 0.70 12.50 9.87
N LYS A 25 0.04 12.79 10.99
CA LYS A 25 -1.22 12.14 11.36
C LYS A 25 -2.34 12.60 10.41
N LEU A 26 -3.17 11.67 9.95
CA LEU A 26 -4.31 11.97 9.08
C LEU A 26 -5.27 12.93 9.81
N PRO A 27 -5.68 14.06 9.19
CA PRO A 27 -6.59 15.01 9.82
C PRO A 27 -8.02 14.46 9.85
N GLY A 28 -8.68 14.55 11.01
CA GLY A 28 -10.10 14.23 11.19
C GLY A 28 -10.44 12.76 10.91
N LEU A 29 -11.40 12.53 10.01
CA LEU A 29 -11.90 11.20 9.60
C LEU A 29 -11.19 10.65 8.34
N ALA A 30 -10.11 11.28 7.89
CA ALA A 30 -9.40 10.85 6.70
C ALA A 30 -8.82 9.44 6.90
N LYS A 31 -9.12 8.54 5.96
CA LYS A 31 -8.60 7.17 5.89
C LYS A 31 -7.64 7.04 4.72
N GLU A 32 -6.74 6.05 4.78
CA GLU A 32 -5.91 5.69 3.62
C GLU A 32 -6.78 5.08 2.52
N ASP A 33 -6.39 5.25 1.25
CA ASP A 33 -7.27 4.89 0.12
C ASP A 33 -7.60 3.39 0.11
N TRP A 34 -6.63 2.53 0.44
CA TRP A 34 -6.86 1.09 0.52
C TRP A 34 -7.86 0.72 1.64
N VAL A 35 -7.87 1.45 2.76
CA VAL A 35 -8.86 1.24 3.84
C VAL A 35 -10.26 1.60 3.34
N ILE A 36 -10.40 2.68 2.56
CA ILE A 36 -11.67 3.08 1.95
C ILE A 36 -12.17 1.99 0.99
N LEU A 37 -11.27 1.42 0.18
CA LEU A 37 -11.61 0.34 -0.74
C LEU A 37 -12.00 -0.95 -0.02
N VAL A 38 -11.30 -1.33 1.05
CA VAL A 38 -11.66 -2.49 1.88
C VAL A 38 -13.02 -2.29 2.56
N ASP A 39 -13.25 -1.10 3.14
CA ASP A 39 -14.54 -0.77 3.75
C ASP A 39 -15.69 -0.77 2.73
N LEU A 40 -15.42 -0.32 1.50
CA LEU A 40 -16.39 -0.38 0.40
C LEU A 40 -16.65 -1.83 -0.01
N GLY A 41 -15.60 -2.63 -0.21
CA GLY A 41 -15.70 -4.05 -0.56
C GLY A 41 -16.49 -4.85 0.46
N ARG A 42 -16.30 -4.59 1.76
CA ARG A 42 -17.08 -5.23 2.85
C ARG A 42 -18.58 -4.96 2.72
N ARG A 43 -18.99 -3.78 2.26
CA ARG A 43 -20.40 -3.46 2.00
C ARG A 43 -20.98 -4.25 0.82
N PHE A 44 -20.12 -4.76 -0.06
CA PHE A 44 -20.46 -5.65 -1.16
C PHE A 44 -20.15 -7.13 -0.88
N ASN A 45 -20.03 -7.52 0.40
CA ASN A 45 -19.72 -8.89 0.84
C ASN A 45 -18.37 -9.44 0.33
N SER A 46 -17.39 -8.56 0.07
CA SER A 46 -16.02 -8.99 -0.16
C SER A 46 -15.39 -9.53 1.12
N GLU A 47 -14.65 -10.63 1.03
CA GLU A 47 -13.89 -11.23 2.13
C GLU A 47 -12.43 -10.74 2.22
N TRP A 48 -12.11 -9.56 1.70
CA TRP A 48 -10.74 -9.03 1.78
C TRP A 48 -10.27 -8.87 3.24
N LYS A 49 -9.17 -9.56 3.59
CA LYS A 49 -8.60 -9.62 4.95
C LYS A 49 -7.36 -8.75 5.13
N MET A 50 -7.14 -7.76 4.26
CA MET A 50 -5.98 -6.86 4.33
C MET A 50 -6.05 -5.99 5.60
N LEU A 51 -5.03 -6.07 6.46
CA LEU A 51 -4.92 -5.33 7.72
C LEU A 51 -3.85 -4.23 7.66
N SER A 52 -3.01 -4.23 6.61
CA SER A 52 -1.93 -3.28 6.41
C SER A 52 -1.63 -3.06 4.91
N ALA A 53 -0.92 -1.97 4.61
CA ALA A 53 -0.40 -1.72 3.25
C ALA A 53 0.54 -2.84 2.76
N SER A 54 1.21 -3.55 3.68
CA SER A 54 2.03 -4.73 3.37
C SER A 54 1.19 -5.87 2.81
N ASP A 55 0.00 -6.10 3.37
CA ASP A 55 -0.90 -7.16 2.90
C ASP A 55 -1.38 -6.87 1.48
N VAL A 56 -1.63 -5.59 1.18
CA VAL A 56 -1.97 -5.14 -0.18
C VAL A 56 -0.83 -5.43 -1.15
N MET A 57 0.41 -5.09 -0.78
CA MET A 57 1.58 -5.31 -1.62
C MET A 57 1.86 -6.80 -1.85
N ASN A 58 1.69 -7.64 -0.83
CA ASN A 58 1.89 -9.08 -0.93
C ASN A 58 0.85 -9.71 -1.87
N ASP A 59 -0.43 -9.36 -1.73
CA ASP A 59 -1.50 -9.83 -2.63
C ASP A 59 -1.24 -9.41 -4.08
N LEU A 60 -0.79 -8.17 -4.30
CA LEU A 60 -0.36 -7.69 -5.63
C LEU A 60 0.82 -8.48 -6.18
N ALA A 61 1.83 -8.78 -5.37
CA ALA A 61 3.02 -9.53 -5.78
C ALA A 61 2.71 -11.01 -6.11
N GLU A 62 1.69 -11.59 -5.47
CA GLU A 62 1.21 -12.94 -5.77
C GLU A 62 0.41 -12.99 -7.08
N ASN A 63 -0.44 -11.98 -7.33
CA ASN A 63 -1.39 -12.00 -8.45
C ASN A 63 -0.88 -11.30 -9.73
N GLU A 64 0.09 -10.40 -9.65
CA GLU A 64 0.60 -9.63 -10.78
C GLU A 64 2.10 -9.87 -11.00
N ALA A 65 2.46 -10.32 -12.21
CA ALA A 65 3.83 -10.72 -12.53
C ALA A 65 4.82 -9.56 -12.43
N ALA A 66 4.38 -8.33 -12.70
CA ALA A 66 5.21 -7.13 -12.59
C ALA A 66 5.68 -6.82 -11.16
N PHE A 67 4.97 -7.31 -10.14
CA PHE A 67 5.29 -7.09 -8.73
C PHE A 67 5.90 -8.32 -8.04
N ARG A 68 6.07 -9.42 -8.78
CA ARG A 68 6.57 -10.69 -8.26
C ARG A 68 7.98 -10.53 -7.69
N GLY A 69 8.16 -10.87 -6.41
CA GLY A 69 9.44 -10.76 -5.71
C GLY A 69 9.64 -9.46 -4.91
N ILE A 70 8.72 -8.51 -5.02
CA ILE A 70 8.70 -7.32 -4.17
C ILE A 70 8.13 -7.72 -2.80
N SER A 71 8.96 -7.63 -1.76
CA SER A 71 8.52 -7.79 -0.37
C SER A 71 8.54 -6.42 0.30
N TYR A 72 7.44 -6.06 0.97
CA TYR A 72 7.32 -4.81 1.74
C TYR A 72 8.45 -4.64 2.77
N PHE A 73 9.05 -5.74 3.26
CA PHE A 73 10.20 -5.73 4.17
C PHE A 73 11.56 -5.59 3.45
N LYS A 74 11.67 -5.97 2.18
CA LYS A 74 12.90 -5.76 1.37
C LYS A 74 13.03 -4.35 0.82
N LEU A 75 11.94 -3.59 0.80
CA LEU A 75 11.94 -2.15 0.53
C LEU A 75 12.48 -1.36 1.74
N GLY A 76 13.77 -1.53 2.03
CA GLY A 76 14.51 -0.63 2.94
C GLY A 76 14.84 0.70 2.27
N ASP A 77 15.43 1.63 3.02
CA ASP A 77 15.76 3.03 2.64
C ASP A 77 16.68 3.20 1.40
N GLN A 78 16.99 2.12 0.70
CA GLN A 78 17.83 2.10 -0.51
C GLN A 78 17.07 1.67 -1.76
N GLY A 79 15.77 1.32 -1.67
CA GLY A 79 15.02 0.78 -2.80
C GLY A 79 15.59 -0.56 -3.29
N ILE A 80 14.99 -1.12 -4.34
CA ILE A 80 15.62 -2.14 -5.19
C ILE A 80 15.95 -1.46 -6.51
#